data_AF-A0A5C8A977-F1
#
_entry.id   AF-A0A5C8A977-F1
#
_cell.length_a   1.000
_cell.length_b   1.000
_cell.length_c   1.000
_cell.angle_alpha   90.00
_cell.angle_beta   90.00
_cell.angle_gamma   90.00
#
_symmetry.space_group_name_H-M   'P 1'
#
loop_
_entity.id
_entity.type
_entity.pdbx_description
1 polymer ?
#
loop_
_entity_poly.entity_id
_entity_poly.type
_entity_poly.pdbx_seq_one_letter_code
_entity_poly.pdbx_strand_id
1 'polypeptide(L)'
;MIDINWEKKYNELEKEFVSNVHSNQMFINDEYFEEFLRKDYKHAEFSVLKTNNQELKDLLLLLGFLKKNGSNVSVIIQNLNPYHYNNLERFNPILNEMKDYFEKINIAYLNMFTADPKDYVPGTLDDIMHTGHLGWMKINKFLVDTYGKKQ
;
A
#
# COMPACT_ATOMS: atom_id res chain seq x y z
N MET A 1 13.80 -6.31 -24.69
CA MET A 1 13.18 -5.50 -23.62
C MET A 1 11.76 -6.02 -23.43
N ILE A 2 11.30 -6.22 -22.20
CA ILE A 2 9.98 -6.81 -21.97
C ILE A 2 8.95 -5.69 -22.11
N ASP A 3 8.17 -5.73 -23.19
CA ASP A 3 7.00 -4.89 -23.36
C ASP A 3 5.86 -5.49 -22.53
N ILE A 4 5.77 -5.06 -21.27
CA ILE A 4 4.73 -5.52 -20.35
C ILE A 4 3.48 -4.67 -20.59
N ASN A 5 2.40 -5.31 -21.03
CA ASN A 5 1.09 -4.70 -20.96
C ASN A 5 0.60 -4.72 -19.49
N TRP A 6 0.97 -3.67 -18.75
CA TRP A 6 0.68 -3.54 -17.33
C TRP A 6 -0.80 -3.65 -17.01
N GLU A 7 -1.66 -2.95 -17.76
CA GLU A 7 -3.12 -2.97 -17.55
C GLU A 7 -3.70 -4.36 -17.73
N LYS A 8 -3.29 -5.08 -18.77
CA LYS A 8 -3.70 -6.48 -18.95
C LYS A 8 -3.27 -7.32 -17.75
N LYS A 9 -2.02 -7.16 -17.30
CA LYS A 9 -1.50 -7.95 -16.18
C LYS A 9 -2.19 -7.63 -14.85
N TYR A 10 -2.54 -6.37 -14.61
CA TYR A 10 -3.30 -5.96 -13.44
C TYR A 10 -4.68 -6.61 -13.40
N ASN A 11 -5.41 -6.54 -14.52
CA ASN A 11 -6.73 -7.15 -14.63
C ASN A 11 -6.70 -8.68 -14.46
N GLU A 12 -5.65 -9.35 -14.96
CA GLU A 12 -5.46 -10.80 -14.77
C GLU A 12 -5.28 -11.14 -13.29
N LEU A 13 -4.38 -10.42 -12.59
CA LEU A 13 -4.08 -10.68 -11.18
C LEU A 13 -5.25 -10.35 -10.26
N GLU A 14 -5.99 -9.28 -10.54
CA GLU A 14 -7.21 -8.95 -9.79
C GLU A 14 -8.26 -10.06 -9.91
N LYS A 15 -8.52 -10.52 -11.14
CA LYS A 15 -9.49 -11.60 -11.40
C LYS A 15 -9.07 -12.91 -10.75
N GLU A 16 -7.79 -13.25 -10.86
CA GLU A 16 -7.21 -14.44 -10.22
C GLU A 16 -7.44 -14.38 -8.71
N PHE A 17 -7.10 -13.28 -8.06
CA PHE A 17 -7.31 -13.10 -6.63
C PHE A 17 -8.78 -13.23 -6.24
N VAL A 18 -9.68 -12.50 -6.89
CA VAL A 18 -11.12 -12.54 -6.59
C VAL A 18 -11.69 -13.94 -6.80
N SER A 19 -11.21 -14.67 -7.81
CA SER A 19 -11.65 -16.04 -8.08
C SER A 19 -11.20 -17.06 -7.04
N ASN A 20 -10.22 -16.72 -6.20
CA ASN A 20 -9.64 -17.58 -5.16
C ASN A 20 -10.08 -17.19 -3.74
N VAL A 21 -10.89 -16.13 -3.59
CA VAL A 21 -11.49 -15.75 -2.29
C VAL A 21 -12.94 -16.22 -2.26
N HIS A 22 -13.24 -17.17 -1.38
CA HIS A 22 -14.57 -17.79 -1.28
C HIS A 22 -15.18 -17.69 0.12
N SER A 23 -14.35 -17.53 1.14
CA SER A 23 -14.77 -17.58 2.55
C SER A 23 -15.32 -16.27 3.10
N ASN A 24 -15.02 -15.14 2.44
CA ASN A 24 -15.34 -13.81 2.94
C ASN A 24 -15.61 -12.78 1.83
N GLN A 25 -16.26 -11.67 2.18
CA GLN A 25 -16.56 -10.55 1.29
C GLN A 25 -15.61 -9.36 1.47
N MET A 26 -14.50 -9.55 2.19
CA MET A 26 -13.55 -8.50 2.55
C MET A 26 -12.29 -8.54 1.70
N PHE A 27 -12.27 -9.42 0.68
CA PHE A 27 -11.13 -9.61 -0.21
C PHE A 27 -9.84 -9.95 0.56
N ILE A 28 -9.96 -10.85 1.54
CA ILE A 28 -8.86 -11.41 2.32
C ILE A 28 -8.67 -12.85 1.85
N ASN A 29 -7.43 -13.29 1.67
CA ASN A 29 -7.14 -14.69 1.34
C ASN A 29 -7.82 -15.65 2.33
N ASP A 30 -8.40 -16.73 1.79
CA ASP A 30 -9.21 -17.67 2.57
C ASP A 30 -8.41 -18.36 3.69
N GLU A 31 -7.15 -18.76 3.46
CA GLU A 31 -6.32 -19.41 4.47
C GLU A 31 -6.10 -18.48 5.68
N TYR A 32 -5.74 -17.23 5.41
CA TYR A 32 -5.56 -16.22 6.45
C TYR A 32 -6.86 -15.94 7.19
N PHE A 33 -7.97 -15.79 6.46
CA PHE A 33 -9.27 -15.49 7.05
C PHE A 33 -9.71 -16.60 8.00
N GLU A 34 -9.59 -17.85 7.56
CA GLU A 34 -9.96 -19.04 8.32
C GLU A 34 -9.11 -19.23 9.58
N GLU A 35 -7.80 -19.04 9.47
CA GLU A 35 -6.87 -19.23 10.58
C GLU A 35 -6.97 -18.10 11.63
N PHE A 36 -7.06 -16.84 11.20
CA PHE A 36 -6.85 -15.71 12.09
C PHE A 36 -8.09 -14.86 12.37
N LEU A 37 -9.12 -14.92 11.52
CA LEU A 37 -10.23 -13.96 11.58
C LEU A 37 -11.61 -14.59 11.79
N ARG A 38 -11.86 -15.80 11.29
CA ARG A 38 -13.21 -16.41 11.26
C ARG A 38 -13.84 -16.52 12.64
N LYS A 39 -13.05 -16.84 13.67
CA LYS A 39 -13.55 -16.96 15.03
C LYS A 39 -13.70 -15.57 15.67
N ASP A 40 -14.94 -15.21 16.02
CA ASP A 40 -15.28 -13.96 16.69
C ASP A 40 -14.81 -12.69 15.96
N TYR A 41 -14.94 -12.69 14.62
CA TYR A 41 -14.51 -11.59 13.76
C TYR A 41 -14.99 -10.23 14.28
N LYS A 42 -14.04 -9.31 14.41
CA LYS A 42 -14.30 -7.90 14.70
C LYS A 42 -13.44 -7.05 13.77
N HIS A 43 -14.03 -5.96 13.30
CA HIS A 43 -13.26 -4.92 12.65
C HIS A 43 -12.21 -4.37 13.61
N ALA A 44 -11.01 -4.14 13.08
CA ALA A 44 -9.94 -3.53 13.85
C ALA A 44 -10.07 -2.00 13.78
N GLU A 45 -9.83 -1.36 14.92
CA GLU A 45 -9.79 0.09 15.03
C GLU A 45 -8.42 0.54 15.52
N PHE A 46 -7.91 1.60 14.91
CA PHE A 46 -6.71 2.25 15.41
C PHE A 46 -7.03 3.09 16.65
N SER A 47 -6.06 3.19 17.56
CA SER A 47 -6.13 4.18 18.63
C SER A 47 -5.99 5.60 18.07
N VAL A 48 -6.31 6.60 18.90
CA VAL A 48 -6.16 8.01 18.51
C VAL A 48 -4.71 8.28 18.09
N LEU A 49 -4.55 8.85 16.90
CA LEU A 49 -3.23 9.24 16.40
C LEU A 49 -2.59 10.21 17.37
N LYS A 50 -1.38 9.87 17.83
CA LYS A 50 -0.61 10.74 18.72
C LYS A 50 -0.10 11.93 17.92
N THR A 51 -0.21 13.13 18.50
CA THR A 51 0.28 14.38 17.91
C THR A 51 1.81 14.45 17.79
N ASN A 52 2.53 13.55 18.46
CA ASN A 52 3.98 13.42 18.37
C ASN A 52 4.36 12.02 17.85
N ASN A 53 4.19 11.81 16.55
CA ASN A 53 4.54 10.56 15.89
C ASN A 53 6.06 10.46 15.68
N GLN A 54 6.75 9.75 16.58
CA GLN A 54 8.20 9.59 16.52
C GLN A 54 8.65 8.82 15.26
N GLU A 55 7.90 7.79 14.85
CA GLU A 55 8.21 7.00 13.66
C GLU A 55 8.20 7.85 12.38
N LEU A 56 7.22 8.77 12.27
CA LEU A 56 7.19 9.71 11.17
C LEU A 56 8.44 10.60 11.16
N LYS A 57 8.84 11.14 12.32
CA LYS A 57 10.04 11.98 12.42
C LYS A 57 11.30 11.21 12.01
N ASP A 58 11.41 9.96 12.44
CA ASP A 58 12.56 9.11 12.15
C ASP A 58 12.63 8.76 10.65
N LEU A 59 11.48 8.46 10.02
CA LEU A 59 11.38 8.27 8.58
C LEU A 59 11.82 9.52 7.80
N LEU A 60 11.30 10.70 8.14
CA LEU A 60 11.63 11.93 7.43
C LEU A 60 13.12 12.29 7.61
N LEU A 61 13.69 12.05 8.79
CA LEU A 61 15.12 12.20 9.05
C LEU A 61 15.96 11.27 8.17
N LEU A 62 15.59 9.99 8.09
CA LEU A 62 16.27 9.00 7.25
C LEU A 62 16.24 9.40 5.77
N LEU A 63 15.08 9.78 5.26
CA LEU A 63 14.92 10.19 3.86
C LEU A 63 15.74 11.45 3.54
N GLY A 64 15.72 12.44 4.44
CA GLY A 64 16.56 13.63 4.32
C GLY A 64 18.04 13.30 4.32
N PHE A 65 18.48 12.39 5.20
CA PHE A 65 19.85 11.91 5.24
C PHE A 65 20.25 11.21 3.94
N LEU A 66 19.45 10.26 3.46
CA LEU A 66 19.73 9.52 2.22
C LEU A 66 19.80 10.47 1.02
N LYS A 67 18.86 11.41 0.91
CA LYS A 67 18.83 12.41 -0.18
C LYS A 67 20.06 13.32 -0.14
N LYS A 68 20.44 13.80 1.05
CA LYS A 68 21.64 14.64 1.24
C LYS A 68 22.92 13.92 0.83
N ASN A 69 22.97 12.60 1.01
CA ASN A 69 24.11 11.77 0.61
C ASN A 69 24.01 11.24 -0.84
N GLY A 70 23.11 11.81 -1.66
CA GLY A 70 23.02 11.47 -3.09
C GLY A 70 22.40 10.11 -3.39
N SER A 71 21.73 9.47 -2.42
CA SER A 71 21.04 8.21 -2.66
C SER A 71 19.80 8.41 -3.56
N ASN A 72 19.57 7.47 -4.48
CA ASN A 72 18.39 7.45 -5.32
C ASN A 72 17.26 6.63 -4.64
N VAL A 73 16.41 7.31 -3.88
CA VAL A 73 15.40 6.69 -3.01
C VAL A 73 14.00 7.00 -3.52
N SER A 74 13.11 6.01 -3.39
CA SER A 74 11.68 6.13 -3.60
C SER A 74 10.92 5.52 -2.43
N VAL A 75 9.69 5.99 -2.17
CA VAL A 75 8.86 5.49 -1.07
C VAL A 75 7.60 4.82 -1.62
N ILE A 76 7.18 3.70 -1.01
CA ILE A 76 5.91 3.05 -1.29
C ILE A 76 5.04 3.18 -0.03
N ILE A 77 3.87 3.80 -0.17
CA ILE A 77 2.87 3.84 0.88
C ILE A 77 1.91 2.68 0.63
N GLN A 78 2.05 1.63 1.45
CA GLN A 78 1.23 0.43 1.33
C GLN A 78 -0.20 0.67 1.82
N ASN A 79 -1.10 -0.21 1.37
CA ASN A 79 -2.49 -0.23 1.79
C ASN A 79 -2.67 -0.86 3.17
N LEU A 80 -3.79 -0.53 3.80
CA LEU A 80 -4.43 -1.35 4.84
C LEU A 80 -5.79 -1.77 4.28
N ASN A 81 -6.26 -2.98 4.58
CA ASN A 81 -7.52 -3.45 4.01
C ASN A 81 -8.70 -2.65 4.59
N PRO A 82 -9.40 -1.81 3.79
CA PRO A 82 -10.47 -0.94 4.28
C PRO A 82 -11.77 -1.71 4.59
N TYR A 83 -11.88 -2.98 4.17
CA TYR A 83 -12.96 -3.86 4.62
C TYR A 83 -12.71 -4.42 6.02
N HIS A 84 -11.45 -4.46 6.47
CA HIS A 84 -11.09 -4.92 7.81
C HIS A 84 -10.97 -3.77 8.82
N TYR A 85 -10.25 -2.72 8.45
CA TYR A 85 -9.96 -1.58 9.32
C TYR A 85 -10.97 -0.44 9.12
N ASN A 86 -11.51 0.07 10.22
CA ASN A 86 -12.39 1.24 10.19
C ASN A 86 -11.61 2.56 10.37
N ASN A 87 -12.23 3.65 9.94
CA ASN A 87 -11.77 5.03 10.14
C ASN A 87 -10.35 5.30 9.60
N LEU A 88 -10.02 4.71 8.45
CA LEU A 88 -8.69 4.84 7.82
C LEU A 88 -8.41 6.27 7.34
N GLU A 89 -9.43 7.08 7.06
CA GLU A 89 -9.30 8.50 6.68
C GLU A 89 -8.58 9.34 7.75
N ARG A 90 -8.54 8.85 8.99
CA ARG A 90 -7.78 9.50 10.05
C ARG A 90 -6.29 9.62 9.75
N PHE A 91 -5.73 8.76 8.90
CA PHE A 91 -4.33 8.81 8.50
C PHE A 91 -4.03 9.92 7.48
N ASN A 92 -5.06 10.56 6.90
CA ASN A 92 -4.89 11.62 5.89
C ASN A 92 -3.93 12.75 6.30
N PRO A 93 -3.94 13.27 7.54
CA PRO A 93 -2.97 14.28 7.96
C PRO A 93 -1.52 13.80 7.88
N ILE A 94 -1.24 12.56 8.32
CA ILE A 94 0.09 11.96 8.26
C ILE A 94 0.50 11.71 6.80
N LEU A 95 -0.42 11.18 5.99
CA LEU A 95 -0.17 10.95 4.56
C LEU A 95 0.14 12.25 3.81
N ASN A 96 -0.58 13.33 4.12
CA ASN A 96 -0.33 14.64 3.53
C ASN A 96 1.04 15.19 3.98
N GLU A 97 1.37 15.11 5.27
CA GLU A 97 2.69 15.52 5.77
C GLU A 97 3.84 14.75 5.10
N MET A 98 3.67 13.44 4.90
CA MET A 98 4.63 12.59 4.18
C MET A 98 4.77 13.03 2.71
N LYS A 99 3.66 13.19 1.98
CA LYS A 99 3.69 13.57 0.56
C LYS A 99 4.29 14.96 0.35
N ASP A 100 3.88 15.93 1.17
CA ASP A 100 4.43 17.30 1.14
C ASP A 100 5.94 17.28 1.34
N TYR A 101 6.43 16.44 2.26
CA TYR A 101 7.86 16.26 2.48
C TYR A 101 8.55 15.59 1.29
N PHE A 102 7.98 14.51 0.74
CA PHE A 102 8.54 13.81 -0.42
C PHE A 102 8.68 14.73 -1.63
N GLU A 103 7.67 15.56 -1.88
CA GLU A 103 7.67 16.56 -2.95
C GLU A 103 8.73 17.63 -2.68
N LYS A 104 8.81 18.15 -1.45
CA LYS A 104 9.81 19.16 -1.04
C LYS A 104 11.24 18.70 -1.27
N ILE A 105 11.56 17.43 -0.99
CA ILE A 105 12.92 16.88 -1.17
C ILE A 105 13.10 16.10 -2.48
N ASN A 106 12.11 16.16 -3.37
CA ASN A 106 12.11 15.52 -4.68
C ASN A 106 12.44 14.02 -4.61
N ILE A 107 11.64 13.28 -3.84
CA ILE A 107 11.63 11.82 -3.76
C ILE A 107 10.39 11.31 -4.50
N ALA A 108 10.59 10.35 -5.40
CA ALA A 108 9.49 9.66 -6.05
C ALA A 108 8.73 8.79 -5.04
N TYR A 109 7.41 8.73 -5.14
CA TYR A 109 6.61 7.87 -4.28
C TYR A 109 5.42 7.25 -5.01
N LEU A 110 5.03 6.06 -4.57
CA LEU A 110 3.78 5.40 -4.96
C LEU A 110 2.86 5.37 -3.75
N ASN A 111 1.74 6.10 -3.83
CA ASN A 111 0.69 6.00 -2.84
C ASN A 111 -0.35 4.97 -3.27
N MET A 112 -0.42 3.82 -2.58
CA MET A 112 -1.49 2.84 -2.78
C MET A 112 -2.58 2.93 -1.71
N PHE A 113 -2.43 3.78 -0.69
CA PHE A 113 -3.35 3.87 0.45
C PHE A 113 -4.75 4.32 0.02
N THR A 114 -5.76 3.55 0.38
CA THR A 114 -7.19 3.80 0.16
C THR A 114 -7.95 3.67 1.47
N ALA A 115 -8.64 4.73 1.88
CA ALA A 115 -9.43 4.73 3.11
C ALA A 115 -10.85 4.18 2.93
N ASP A 116 -11.48 4.47 1.78
CA ASP A 116 -12.84 4.02 1.47
C ASP A 116 -12.78 2.64 0.77
N PRO A 117 -13.55 1.63 1.24
CA PRO A 117 -13.69 0.36 0.54
C PRO A 117 -14.06 0.46 -0.95
N LYS A 118 -14.78 1.50 -1.37
CA LYS A 118 -15.18 1.71 -2.77
C LYS A 118 -14.00 2.02 -3.70
N ASP A 119 -12.93 2.58 -3.15
CA ASP A 119 -11.71 2.92 -3.90
C ASP A 119 -10.68 1.78 -3.84
N TYR A 120 -10.95 0.73 -3.07
CA TYR A 120 -10.07 -0.42 -2.92
C TYR A 120 -10.16 -1.36 -4.11
N VAL A 121 -9.00 -1.78 -4.61
CA VAL A 121 -8.89 -2.78 -5.69
C VAL A 121 -8.49 -4.12 -5.09
N PRO A 122 -9.34 -5.17 -5.17
CA PRO A 122 -9.05 -6.51 -4.69
C PRO A 122 -7.72 -7.07 -5.21
N GLY A 123 -7.04 -7.86 -4.37
CA GLY A 123 -5.72 -8.44 -4.67
C GLY A 123 -4.55 -7.46 -4.53
N THR A 124 -4.81 -6.17 -4.25
CA THR A 124 -3.73 -5.23 -3.88
C THR A 124 -3.03 -5.66 -2.58
N LEU A 125 -3.79 -6.21 -1.63
CA LEU A 125 -3.29 -6.94 -0.46
C LEU A 125 -3.67 -8.42 -0.58
N ASP A 126 -2.85 -9.30 0.01
CA ASP A 126 -3.20 -10.71 0.17
C ASP A 126 -4.06 -10.93 1.43
N ASP A 127 -3.81 -10.17 2.49
CA ASP A 127 -4.53 -10.23 3.75
C ASP A 127 -4.99 -8.84 4.24
N ILE A 128 -5.05 -8.63 5.55
CA ILE A 128 -5.46 -7.35 6.13
C ILE A 128 -4.44 -6.22 5.90
N MET A 129 -3.16 -6.52 5.65
CA MET A 129 -2.10 -5.50 5.55
C MET A 129 -0.92 -5.84 4.65
N HIS A 130 -0.68 -7.11 4.32
CA HIS A 130 0.46 -7.52 3.50
C HIS A 130 0.15 -7.39 2.01
N THR A 131 1.12 -6.85 1.26
CA THR A 131 1.00 -6.57 -0.17
C THR A 131 0.82 -7.86 -0.97
N GLY A 132 -0.25 -7.93 -1.76
CA GLY A 132 -0.56 -9.08 -2.61
C GLY A 132 -0.02 -8.97 -4.02
N HIS A 133 -0.27 -9.98 -4.84
CA HIS A 133 0.33 -10.08 -6.18
C HIS A 133 0.05 -8.86 -7.09
N LEU A 134 -1.17 -8.30 -7.06
CA LEU A 134 -1.48 -7.09 -7.82
C LEU A 134 -0.73 -5.88 -7.25
N GLY A 135 -0.67 -5.74 -5.92
CA GLY A 135 0.08 -4.67 -5.26
C GLY A 135 1.57 -4.71 -5.62
N TRP A 136 2.18 -5.90 -5.61
CA TRP A 136 3.56 -6.09 -6.06
C TRP A 136 3.75 -5.73 -7.53
N MET A 137 2.79 -6.05 -8.40
CA MET A 137 2.89 -5.67 -9.81
C MET A 137 2.82 -4.14 -10.00
N LYS A 138 1.98 -3.43 -9.23
CA LYS A 138 1.93 -1.95 -9.21
C LYS A 138 3.25 -1.36 -8.74
N ILE A 139 3.84 -1.93 -7.70
CA ILE A 139 5.18 -1.55 -7.20
C ILE A 139 6.24 -1.79 -8.29
N ASN A 140 6.21 -2.94 -8.97
CA ASN A 140 7.17 -3.24 -10.03
C ASN A 140 7.11 -2.22 -11.16
N LYS A 141 5.91 -1.86 -11.63
CA LYS A 141 5.76 -0.81 -12.63
C LYS A 141 6.35 0.52 -12.14
N PHE A 142 6.02 0.92 -10.91
CA PHE A 142 6.55 2.15 -10.32
C PHE A 142 8.09 2.14 -10.27
N LEU A 143 8.70 1.04 -9.86
CA LEU A 143 10.16 0.90 -9.81
C LEU A 143 10.78 0.92 -11.21
N VAL A 144 10.15 0.28 -12.21
CA VAL A 144 10.59 0.34 -13.60
C VAL A 144 10.51 1.77 -14.14
N ASP A 145 9.43 2.49 -13.88
CA ASP A 145 9.27 3.88 -14.33
C ASP A 145 10.28 4.83 -13.65
N THR A 146 10.61 4.55 -12.38
CA THR A 146 11.49 5.38 -11.56
C THR A 146 12.98 5.13 -11.81
N TYR A 147 13.36 3.85 -11.97
CA TYR A 147 14.77 3.42 -12.01
C TYR A 147 15.17 2.72 -13.31
N GLY A 148 14.20 2.32 -14.14
CA GLY A 148 14.46 1.75 -15.44
C GLY A 148 15.22 2.76 -16.31
N LYS A 149 16.18 2.26 -17.09
CA LYS A 149 16.91 3.10 -18.05
C LYS A 149 15.91 3.68 -19.05
N LYS A 150 15.75 5.00 -19.05
CA LYS A 150 15.09 5.71 -20.15
C LYS A 150 15.96 5.54 -21.40
N GLN A 151 15.37 5.02 -22.47
CA GLN A 151 16.00 4.94 -23.78
C GLN A 151 16.10 6.33 -24.41
#